data_AF-A0A6J7PMU8-F1
#
_entry.id   AF-A0A6J7PMU8-F1
#
_cell.length_a   1.000
_cell.length_b   1.000
_cell.length_c   1.000
_cell.angle_alpha   90.00
_cell.angle_beta   90.00
_cell.angle_gamma   90.00
#
_symmetry.space_group_name_H-M   'P 1'
#
loop_
_entity.id
_entity.type
_entity.pdbx_description
1 polymer ?
#
loop_
_entity_poly.entity_id
_entity_poly.type
_entity_poly.pdbx_seq_one_letter_code
_entity_poly.pdbx_strand_id
1 'polypeptide(L)'
;MEAISEGIKNSANGDLSFPSSDGDDVDKSLRPAATLVSAWITELARQSDLDAGLLGTRKDITDLLNKSDSARLRHGWRAEIVGNDIEDLVAGRKALTFSPDNGAGLRLVAIQES
;
A
#
# COMPACT_ATOMS: atom_id res chain seq x y z
N MET A 1 16.38 30.85 -18.27
CA MET A 1 15.33 30.67 -19.30
C MET A 1 15.67 29.59 -20.32
N GLU A 2 16.94 29.15 -20.42
CA GLU A 2 17.42 28.20 -21.42
C GLU A 2 16.83 26.78 -21.25
N ALA A 3 16.80 26.26 -20.02
CA ALA A 3 16.23 24.94 -19.70
C ALA A 3 14.73 24.80 -20.01
N ILE A 4 13.96 25.91 -19.96
CA ILE A 4 12.53 25.90 -20.30
C ILE A 4 12.33 25.79 -21.81
N SER A 5 13.15 26.51 -22.58
CA SER A 5 13.10 26.49 -24.06
C SER A 5 13.51 25.12 -24.61
N GLU A 6 14.50 24.48 -23.97
CA GLU A 6 14.95 23.13 -24.31
C GLU A 6 13.87 22.07 -24.03
N GLY A 7 13.20 22.13 -22.87
CA GLY A 7 12.08 21.24 -22.55
C GLY A 7 10.91 21.35 -23.54
N ILE A 8 10.57 22.55 -24.00
CA ILE A 8 9.48 22.77 -24.98
C ILE A 8 9.84 22.19 -26.36
N LYS A 9 11.11 22.28 -26.80
CA LYS A 9 11.56 21.69 -28.06
C LYS A 9 11.54 20.16 -28.03
N ASN A 10 11.93 19.57 -26.91
CA ASN A 10 11.91 18.10 -26.73
C ASN A 10 10.47 17.56 -26.64
N SER A 11 9.54 18.37 -26.10
CA SER A 11 8.10 18.07 -26.06
C SER A 11 7.47 17.92 -27.44
N ALA A 12 7.94 18.69 -28.43
CA ALA A 12 7.39 18.68 -29.78
C ALA A 12 7.67 17.37 -30.54
N ASN A 13 8.72 16.64 -30.15
CA ASN A 13 9.11 15.37 -30.75
C ASN A 13 8.57 14.14 -29.96
N GLY A 14 7.75 14.36 -28.93
CA GLY A 14 7.15 13.29 -28.12
C GLY A 14 8.09 12.69 -27.07
N ASP A 15 9.31 13.22 -26.91
CA ASP A 15 10.29 12.72 -25.95
C ASP A 15 10.28 13.57 -24.67
N LEU A 16 9.21 13.38 -23.91
CA LEU A 16 9.11 13.88 -22.54
C LEU A 16 9.44 12.75 -21.58
N SER A 17 10.73 12.57 -21.30
CA SER A 17 11.14 11.77 -20.15
C SER A 17 10.91 12.59 -18.88
N PHE A 18 9.73 12.44 -18.29
CA PHE A 18 9.52 12.87 -16.91
C PHE A 18 10.36 11.95 -16.02
N PRO A 19 11.09 12.47 -15.01
CA PRO A 19 11.65 11.60 -14.00
C PRO A 19 10.49 10.82 -13.39
N SER A 20 10.38 9.54 -13.73
CA SER A 20 9.53 8.59 -13.04
C SER A 20 9.99 8.63 -11.59
N SER A 21 9.14 9.11 -10.68
CA SER A 21 9.44 9.02 -9.27
C SER A 21 9.48 7.53 -8.93
N ASP A 22 10.69 6.96 -8.86
CA ASP A 22 10.95 5.52 -8.63
C ASP A 22 10.26 4.94 -7.37
N GLY A 23 9.63 5.77 -6.54
CA GLY A 23 8.91 5.35 -5.34
C GLY A 23 7.39 5.52 -5.35
N ASP A 24 6.78 6.12 -6.39
CA ASP A 24 5.39 6.62 -6.30
C ASP A 24 4.44 6.14 -7.41
N ASP A 25 4.90 5.29 -8.34
CA ASP A 25 4.03 4.61 -9.31
C ASP A 25 3.33 3.40 -8.66
N VAL A 26 2.55 3.70 -7.62
CA VAL A 26 1.33 2.95 -7.38
C VAL A 26 0.39 3.34 -8.50
N ASP A 27 -0.02 2.36 -9.34
CA ASP A 27 -1.10 2.59 -10.31
C ASP A 27 -2.21 3.38 -9.60
N LYS A 28 -2.67 4.48 -10.19
CA LYS A 28 -3.66 5.37 -9.54
C LYS A 28 -4.87 4.60 -9.02
N SER A 29 -5.21 3.46 -9.63
CA SER A 29 -6.24 2.53 -9.18
C SER A 29 -5.99 1.86 -7.83
N LEU A 30 -4.72 1.70 -7.42
CA LEU A 30 -4.29 1.05 -6.18
C LEU A 30 -4.19 2.01 -4.99
N ARG A 31 -4.30 3.33 -5.20
CA ARG A 31 -4.23 4.33 -4.11
C ARG A 31 -5.28 4.12 -3.01
N PRO A 32 -6.57 3.86 -3.31
CA PRO A 32 -7.55 3.57 -2.26
C PRO A 32 -7.19 2.33 -1.44
N ALA A 33 -6.68 1.28 -2.09
CA ALA A 33 -6.21 0.07 -1.42
C ALA A 33 -5.03 0.38 -0.48
N ALA A 34 -4.05 1.16 -0.95
CA ALA A 34 -2.92 1.59 -0.12
C ALA A 34 -3.37 2.36 1.14
N THR A 35 -4.38 3.22 1.01
CA THR A 35 -4.96 3.94 2.16
C THR A 35 -5.61 3.00 3.17
N LEU A 36 -6.43 2.04 2.71
CA LEU A 36 -7.08 1.06 3.60
C LEU A 36 -6.05 0.18 4.31
N VAL A 37 -5.05 -0.31 3.57
CA VAL A 37 -3.94 -1.09 4.13
C VAL A 37 -3.14 -0.28 5.15
N SER A 38 -2.86 0.99 4.87
CA SER A 38 -2.16 1.86 5.83
C SER A 38 -2.96 2.00 7.14
N ALA A 39 -4.28 2.21 7.04
CA ALA A 39 -5.15 2.29 8.20
C ALA A 39 -5.16 0.97 9.00
N TRP A 40 -5.19 -0.18 8.31
CA TRP A 40 -5.12 -1.48 8.96
C TRP A 40 -3.79 -1.70 9.67
N ILE A 41 -2.65 -1.37 9.05
CA ILE A 41 -1.33 -1.48 9.69
C ILE A 41 -1.27 -0.65 10.98
N THR A 42 -1.77 0.60 10.95
CA THR A 42 -1.81 1.45 12.14
C THR A 42 -2.67 0.84 13.25
N GLU A 43 -3.84 0.30 12.93
CA GLU A 43 -4.68 -0.36 13.93
C GLU A 43 -4.05 -1.64 14.47
N LEU A 44 -3.48 -2.48 13.61
CA LEU A 44 -2.83 -3.72 14.03
C LEU A 44 -1.62 -3.46 14.93
N ALA A 45 -0.81 -2.44 14.61
CA ALA A 45 0.27 -1.97 15.46
C ALA A 45 -0.24 -1.57 16.85
N ARG A 46 -1.33 -0.79 16.91
CA ARG A 46 -1.98 -0.40 18.17
C ARG A 46 -2.50 -1.61 18.95
N GLN A 47 -3.11 -2.59 18.29
CA GLN A 47 -3.61 -3.82 18.91
C GLN A 47 -2.48 -4.72 19.43
N SER A 48 -1.31 -4.67 18.81
CA SER A 48 -0.16 -5.53 19.12
C SER A 48 0.89 -4.86 20.02
N ASP A 49 0.67 -3.60 20.42
CA ASP A 49 1.66 -2.76 21.13
C ASP A 49 3.01 -2.68 20.37
N LEU A 50 2.94 -2.48 19.05
CA LEU A 50 4.10 -2.36 18.15
C LEU A 50 4.14 -1.00 17.46
N ASP A 51 5.32 -0.61 16.99
CA ASP A 51 5.47 0.53 16.09
C ASP A 51 4.95 0.19 14.69
N ALA A 52 4.15 1.08 14.09
CA ALA A 52 3.58 0.85 12.77
C ALA A 52 4.64 0.78 11.66
N GLY A 53 5.72 1.57 11.76
CA GLY A 53 6.85 1.53 10.82
C GLY A 53 7.65 0.23 10.91
N LEU A 54 7.63 -0.44 12.07
CA LEU A 54 8.20 -1.77 12.22
C LEU A 54 7.39 -2.82 11.43
N LEU A 55 6.06 -2.72 11.44
CA LEU A 55 5.17 -3.59 10.67
C LEU A 55 5.31 -3.33 9.16
N GLY A 56 5.19 -2.07 8.72
CA GLY A 56 5.32 -1.72 7.31
C GLY A 56 5.29 -0.22 7.05
N THR A 57 6.07 0.19 6.07
CA THR A 57 6.10 1.57 5.55
C THR A 57 5.22 1.71 4.30
N ARG A 58 5.00 2.95 3.85
CA ARG A 58 4.31 3.20 2.57
C ARG A 58 4.96 2.48 1.39
N LYS A 59 6.30 2.44 1.33
CA LYS A 59 7.02 1.70 0.29
C LYS A 59 6.72 0.20 0.37
N ASP A 60 6.75 -0.37 1.57
CA ASP A 60 6.45 -1.80 1.74
C ASP A 60 5.04 -2.16 1.27
N ILE A 61 4.05 -1.28 1.53
CA ILE A 61 2.67 -1.44 1.06
C ILE A 61 2.61 -1.36 -0.46
N THR A 62 3.24 -0.35 -1.07
CA THR A 62 3.30 -0.21 -2.53
C THR A 62 3.94 -1.43 -3.19
N ASP A 63 5.09 -1.88 -2.67
CA ASP A 63 5.80 -3.04 -3.20
C ASP A 63 4.91 -4.31 -3.14
N LEU A 64 4.15 -4.50 -2.06
CA LEU A 64 3.21 -5.61 -1.91
C LEU A 64 2.04 -5.51 -2.89
N LEU A 65 1.41 -4.34 -3.02
CA LEU A 65 0.28 -4.12 -3.93
C LEU A 65 0.68 -4.27 -5.40
N ASN A 66 1.91 -3.89 -5.75
CA ASN A 66 2.51 -4.13 -7.05
C ASN A 66 3.00 -5.58 -7.25
N LYS A 67 2.74 -6.48 -6.28
CA LYS A 67 3.12 -7.90 -6.31
C LYS A 67 4.62 -8.13 -6.49
N SER A 68 5.45 -7.24 -5.95
CA SER A 68 6.90 -7.41 -5.98
C SER A 68 7.30 -8.69 -5.23
N ASP A 69 8.15 -9.51 -5.85
CA ASP A 69 8.69 -10.71 -5.21
C ASP A 69 9.61 -10.40 -4.03
N SER A 70 10.21 -9.21 -4.01
CA SER A 70 11.06 -8.74 -2.92
C SER A 70 10.30 -7.95 -1.85
N ALA A 71 8.97 -7.81 -1.98
CA ALA A 71 8.17 -7.07 -1.01
C ALA A 71 8.36 -7.66 0.40
N ARG A 72 8.90 -6.85 1.31
CA ARG A 72 9.25 -7.28 2.68
C ARG A 72 8.06 -7.85 3.45
N LEU A 73 6.85 -7.39 3.14
CA LEU A 73 5.60 -7.89 3.72
C LEU A 73 5.23 -9.31 3.29
N ARG A 74 5.86 -9.87 2.24
CA ARG A 74 5.63 -11.27 1.80
C ARG A 74 6.52 -12.27 2.51
N HIS A 75 7.45 -11.82 3.35
CA HIS A 75 8.51 -12.67 3.90
C HIS A 75 8.60 -12.62 5.42
N GLY A 76 8.89 -13.78 6.00
CA GLY A 76 9.15 -13.95 7.43
C GLY A 76 7.98 -13.50 8.32
N TRP A 77 8.32 -13.06 9.54
CA TRP A 77 7.32 -12.70 10.54
C TRP A 77 6.35 -11.58 10.11
N ARG A 78 6.77 -10.69 9.21
CA ARG A 78 5.88 -9.62 8.70
C ARG A 78 4.76 -10.18 7.82
N ALA A 79 5.04 -11.23 7.07
CA ALA A 79 4.02 -11.93 6.30
C ALA A 79 2.98 -12.55 7.24
N GLU A 80 3.45 -13.22 8.29
CA GLU A 80 2.61 -13.89 9.28
C GLU A 80 1.74 -12.91 10.06
N ILE A 81 2.27 -11.72 10.40
CA ILE A 81 1.53 -10.73 11.19
C ILE A 81 0.59 -9.87 10.33
N VAL A 82 1.04 -9.38 9.16
CA VAL A 82 0.26 -8.38 8.40
C VAL A 82 0.21 -8.62 6.91
N GLY A 83 1.23 -9.24 6.31
CA GLY A 83 1.26 -9.49 4.87
C GLY A 83 0.10 -10.37 4.40
N ASN A 84 -0.14 -11.49 5.07
CA ASN A 84 -1.23 -12.41 4.73
C ASN A 84 -2.60 -11.75 4.86
N ASP A 85 -2.79 -10.90 5.87
CA ASP A 85 -4.00 -10.12 6.06
C ASP A 85 -4.25 -9.14 4.90
N ILE A 86 -3.20 -8.46 4.44
CA ILE A 86 -3.29 -7.55 3.29
C ILE A 86 -3.58 -8.33 2.01
N GLU A 87 -2.92 -9.46 1.79
CA GLU A 87 -3.16 -10.32 0.63
C GLU A 87 -4.62 -10.85 0.62
N ASP A 88 -5.14 -11.26 1.77
CA ASP A 88 -6.55 -11.66 1.93
C ASP A 88 -7.53 -10.52 1.67
N LEU A 89 -7.23 -9.32 2.15
CA LEU A 89 -8.04 -8.13 1.93
C LEU A 89 -8.08 -7.75 0.45
N VAL A 90 -6.93 -7.70 -0.22
CA VAL A 90 -6.82 -7.35 -1.64
C VAL A 90 -7.46 -8.43 -2.52
N ALA A 91 -7.39 -9.69 -2.13
CA ALA A 91 -8.03 -10.79 -2.84
C ALA A 91 -9.55 -10.91 -2.58
N GLY A 92 -10.13 -10.06 -1.73
CA GLY A 92 -11.55 -10.12 -1.40
C GLY A 92 -11.95 -11.32 -0.52
N ARG A 93 -11.00 -11.96 0.16
CA ARG A 93 -11.25 -13.04 1.12
C ARG A 93 -11.58 -12.51 2.52
N LYS A 94 -11.12 -11.30 2.83
CA LYS A 94 -11.45 -10.57 4.06
C LYS A 94 -11.96 -9.17 3.74
N ALA A 95 -12.76 -8.62 4.64
CA ALA A 95 -13.20 -7.23 4.63
C ALA A 95 -12.67 -6.49 5.87
N LEU A 96 -12.36 -5.21 5.71
CA LEU A 96 -12.02 -4.29 6.80
C LEU A 96 -13.30 -3.60 7.28
N THR A 97 -13.59 -3.69 8.58
CA THR A 97 -14.78 -3.08 9.20
C THR A 97 -14.40 -2.39 10.51
N PHE A 98 -15.27 -1.48 10.96
CA PHE A 98 -15.19 -0.97 12.32
C PHE A 98 -15.53 -2.06 13.34
N SER A 99 -14.85 -2.00 14.48
CA SER A 99 -15.10 -2.81 15.66
C SER A 99 -15.98 -2.04 16.65
N PRO A 100 -17.18 -2.55 17.00
CA PRO A 100 -18.07 -1.89 17.94
C PRO A 100 -17.51 -1.84 19.36
N ASP A 101 -16.65 -2.80 19.71
CA ASP A 101 -16.16 -3.01 21.07
C ASP A 101 -14.95 -2.11 21.41
N ASN A 102 -14.36 -1.46 20.41
CA ASN A 102 -13.06 -0.81 20.53
C ASN A 102 -13.05 0.64 20.01
N GLY A 103 -14.15 1.38 20.19
CA GLY A 103 -14.21 2.83 19.96
C GLY A 103 -13.67 3.28 18.59
N ALA A 104 -14.40 2.95 17.51
CA ALA A 104 -14.00 3.19 16.13
C ALA A 104 -12.69 2.51 15.67
N GLY A 105 -12.15 1.55 16.43
CA GLY A 105 -11.07 0.67 15.97
C GLY A 105 -11.48 -0.18 14.75
N LEU A 106 -10.50 -0.74 14.04
CA LEU A 106 -10.73 -1.56 12.86
C LEU A 106 -10.51 -3.05 13.16
N ARG A 107 -11.18 -3.92 12.41
CA ARG A 107 -10.95 -5.36 12.42
C ARG A 107 -11.14 -5.95 11.03
N LEU A 108 -10.46 -7.06 10.77
CA LEU A 108 -10.73 -7.89 9.60
C LEU A 108 -11.81 -8.93 9.90
N VAL A 109 -12.65 -9.20 8.92
CA VAL A 109 -13.65 -10.26 8.94
C VAL A 109 -13.54 -11.10 7.68
N ALA A 110 -13.64 -12.42 7.81
CA ALA A 110 -13.70 -13.30 6.65
C ALA A 110 -14.98 -13.05 5.86
N ILE A 111 -14.87 -12.99 4.53
CA ILE A 111 -16.03 -12.95 3.63
C ILE A 111 -16.44 -14.41 3.39
N GLN A 112 -17.68 -14.75 3.73
CA GLN A 112 -18.27 -16.05 3.39
C GLN A 112 -18.74 -15.95 1.94
N GLU A 113 -18.25 -16.82 1.04
CA GLU A 113 -18.85 -16.97 -0.28
C GLU A 113 -20.27 -17.54 -0.11
N SER A 114 -21.24 -16.90 -0.76
CA SER A 114 -22.66 -17.30 -0.73
C SER A 114 -22.95 -18.45 -1.67
#